data_AF-A0A951G095-F1
#
_entry.id   AF-A0A951G095-F1
#
_cell.length_a   1.000
_cell.length_b   1.000
_cell.length_c   1.000
_cell.angle_alpha   90.00
_cell.angle_beta   90.00
_cell.angle_gamma   90.00
#
_symmetry.space_group_name_H-M   'P 1'
#
loop_
_entity.id
_entity.type
_entity.pdbx_description
1 polymer ?
#
loop_
_entity_poly.entity_id
_entity_poly.type
_entity_poly.pdbx_seq_one_letter_code
_entity_poly.pdbx_strand_id
1 'polypeptide(L)'
;AVLADIHANAPALRAVLAEIDRDPVEAIVVGGDVLGGPLVEATFKLLDARPERLHWVAGNCERETVVVYDGAPAADDPAGRAAAWSARAIDRRRRDAIAGWPISLALDGVRFCHGSPRSDDEILTRVTPEDVLREALASAEEPLVVGGHTHQQMVRPLGDGLTYANAGSVGMPYEGRPGAFWMLVEDGTAVPRETSYDLSAALGELRASGFPDVEDQLSDSLINPADPEEVAEFFERSARQT
;
A
#
# COMPACT_ATOMS: atom_id res chain seq x y z
N ALA A 1 -8.61 -0.90 -10.77
CA ALA A 1 -8.52 -1.12 -9.32
C ALA A 1 -7.14 -0.71 -8.82
N VAL A 2 -7.05 -0.08 -7.65
CA VAL A 2 -5.81 0.33 -7.01
C VAL A 2 -5.67 -0.45 -5.71
N LEU A 3 -4.60 -1.25 -5.63
CA LEU A 3 -4.28 -2.12 -4.51
C LEU A 3 -2.96 -1.63 -3.90
N ALA A 4 -3.04 -0.83 -2.84
CA ALA A 4 -1.88 -0.33 -2.10
C ALA A 4 -1.72 -1.05 -0.76
N ASP A 5 -0.51 -0.97 -0.20
CA ASP A 5 -0.21 -1.39 1.17
C ASP A 5 -0.69 -2.83 1.42
N ILE A 6 -0.33 -3.74 0.50
CA ILE A 6 -0.69 -5.16 0.58
C ILE A 6 0.04 -5.82 1.75
N HIS A 7 1.24 -5.33 2.11
CA HIS A 7 2.05 -5.80 3.24
C HIS A 7 2.15 -7.33 3.30
N ALA A 8 2.32 -7.93 2.12
CA ALA A 8 2.32 -9.37 1.90
C ALA A 8 1.21 -10.14 2.64
N ASN A 9 0.03 -9.55 2.83
CA ASN A 9 -1.15 -10.19 3.39
C ASN A 9 -1.92 -10.94 2.29
N ALA A 10 -1.39 -12.12 1.94
CA ALA A 10 -1.94 -12.94 0.85
C ALA A 10 -3.43 -13.31 1.04
N PRO A 11 -3.96 -13.63 2.25
CA PRO A 11 -5.38 -13.86 2.47
C PRO A 11 -6.27 -12.67 2.08
N ALA A 12 -5.90 -11.46 2.50
CA ALA A 12 -6.63 -10.25 2.16
C ALA A 12 -6.59 -9.96 0.65
N LEU A 13 -5.40 -10.02 0.05
CA LEU A 13 -5.23 -9.85 -1.39
C LEU A 13 -6.04 -10.89 -2.19
N ARG A 14 -6.04 -12.16 -1.76
CA ARG A 14 -6.81 -13.23 -2.40
C ARG A 14 -8.30 -12.91 -2.42
N ALA A 15 -8.84 -12.37 -1.34
CA ALA A 15 -10.25 -11.99 -1.25
C ALA A 15 -10.58 -10.83 -2.21
N VAL A 16 -9.77 -9.77 -2.23
CA VAL A 16 -9.95 -8.63 -3.14
C VAL A 16 -9.89 -9.09 -4.61
N LEU A 17 -8.89 -9.89 -4.96
CA LEU A 17 -8.75 -10.42 -6.32
C LEU A 17 -9.93 -11.31 -6.72
N ALA A 18 -10.51 -12.07 -5.79
CA ALA A 18 -11.70 -12.88 -6.07
C ALA A 18 -12.96 -12.02 -6.31
N GLU A 19 -13.02 -10.79 -5.79
CA GLU A 19 -14.05 -9.81 -6.15
C GLU A 19 -13.79 -9.19 -7.52
N ILE A 20 -12.54 -8.80 -7.79
CA ILE A 20 -12.12 -8.28 -9.11
C ILE A 20 -12.33 -9.31 -10.21
N ASP A 21 -12.11 -10.60 -9.96
CA ASP A 21 -12.34 -11.65 -10.96
C ASP A 21 -13.84 -11.86 -11.27
N ARG A 22 -14.75 -11.45 -10.35
CA ARG A 22 -16.21 -11.49 -10.56
C ARG A 22 -16.72 -10.30 -11.35
N ASP A 23 -16.11 -9.13 -11.17
CA ASP A 23 -16.40 -7.90 -11.93
C ASP A 23 -15.09 -7.33 -12.50
N PRO A 24 -14.65 -7.85 -13.66
CA PRO A 24 -13.32 -7.57 -14.19
C PRO A 24 -13.06 -6.09 -14.48
N VAL A 25 -11.97 -5.58 -13.93
CA VAL A 25 -11.42 -4.26 -14.26
C VAL A 25 -10.43 -4.33 -15.43
N GLU A 26 -10.24 -3.21 -16.12
CA GLU A 26 -9.29 -3.06 -17.23
C GLU A 26 -7.84 -3.11 -16.75
N ALA A 27 -7.54 -2.47 -15.61
CA ALA A 27 -6.21 -2.39 -15.02
C ALA A 27 -6.23 -2.56 -13.50
N ILE A 28 -5.15 -3.13 -12.97
CA ILE A 28 -4.84 -3.21 -11.54
C ILE A 28 -3.54 -2.47 -11.31
N VAL A 29 -3.62 -1.32 -10.64
CA VAL A 29 -2.45 -0.58 -10.16
C VAL A 29 -2.08 -1.15 -8.79
N VAL A 30 -0.85 -1.61 -8.66
CA VAL A 30 -0.25 -2.03 -7.39
C VAL A 30 0.50 -0.82 -6.81
N GLY A 31 -0.10 -0.18 -5.81
CA GLY A 31 0.24 1.16 -5.31
C GLY A 31 1.38 1.22 -4.29
N GLY A 32 2.36 0.32 -4.40
CA GLY A 32 3.46 0.20 -3.44
C GLY A 32 3.11 -0.63 -2.21
N ASP A 33 4.15 -0.94 -1.44
CA ASP A 33 4.13 -1.73 -0.21
C ASP A 33 3.45 -3.09 -0.41
N VAL A 34 3.93 -3.80 -1.44
CA VAL A 34 3.60 -5.21 -1.69
C VAL A 34 4.33 -6.10 -0.70
N LEU A 35 5.55 -5.70 -0.38
CA LEU A 35 6.45 -6.28 0.61
C LEU A 35 6.18 -5.72 2.02
N GLY A 36 7.04 -6.02 3.00
CA GLY A 36 6.86 -5.49 4.36
C GLY A 36 5.99 -6.37 5.27
N GLY A 37 5.74 -7.63 4.90
CA GLY A 37 4.95 -8.53 5.74
C GLY A 37 5.13 -10.03 5.46
N PRO A 38 4.24 -10.87 6.00
CA PRO A 38 4.53 -12.28 6.25
C PRO A 38 4.58 -13.19 5.02
N LEU A 39 3.64 -13.04 4.07
CA LEU A 39 3.40 -14.06 3.02
C LEU A 39 3.85 -13.59 1.63
N VAL A 40 5.11 -13.15 1.52
CA VAL A 40 5.70 -12.53 0.30
C VAL A 40 5.54 -13.40 -0.94
N GLU A 41 5.96 -14.67 -0.88
CA GLU A 41 5.89 -15.57 -2.04
C GLU A 41 4.45 -15.84 -2.48
N ALA A 42 3.53 -16.03 -1.53
CA ALA A 42 2.11 -16.26 -1.81
C ALA A 42 1.46 -15.02 -2.45
N THR A 43 1.82 -13.83 -1.97
CA THR A 43 1.38 -12.54 -2.51
C THR A 43 1.81 -12.38 -3.97
N PHE A 44 3.09 -12.57 -4.28
CA PHE A 44 3.56 -12.50 -5.66
C PHE A 44 2.96 -13.58 -6.55
N LYS A 45 2.75 -14.81 -6.04
CA LYS A 45 2.08 -15.86 -6.80
C LYS A 45 0.65 -15.46 -7.22
N LEU A 46 -0.08 -14.74 -6.37
CA LEU A 46 -1.42 -14.23 -6.69
C LEU A 46 -1.35 -13.14 -7.77
N LEU A 47 -0.39 -12.22 -7.69
CA LEU A 47 -0.21 -11.14 -8.66
C LEU A 47 0.27 -11.67 -10.02
N ASP A 48 1.31 -12.51 -10.02
CA ASP A 48 1.90 -13.10 -11.23
C ASP A 48 0.92 -13.97 -12.05
N ALA A 49 -0.21 -14.38 -11.47
CA ALA A 49 -1.26 -15.11 -12.19
C ALA A 49 -2.04 -14.24 -13.20
N ARG A 50 -1.84 -12.92 -13.18
CA ARG A 50 -2.57 -11.95 -14.02
C ARG A 50 -1.68 -10.79 -14.52
N PRO A 51 -0.51 -11.09 -15.13
CA PRO A 51 0.53 -10.08 -15.38
C PRO A 51 0.10 -8.99 -16.37
N GLU A 52 -0.76 -9.33 -17.34
CA GLU A 52 -1.20 -8.43 -18.42
C GLU A 52 -2.02 -7.22 -17.93
N ARG A 53 -2.47 -7.21 -16.66
CA ARG A 53 -3.28 -6.14 -16.08
C ARG A 53 -2.56 -5.36 -14.98
N LEU A 54 -1.32 -5.75 -14.63
CA LEU A 54 -0.62 -5.17 -13.49
C LEU A 54 0.24 -3.98 -13.91
N HIS A 55 0.04 -2.88 -13.21
CA HIS A 55 0.88 -1.70 -13.29
C HIS A 55 1.47 -1.42 -11.90
N TRP A 56 2.77 -1.16 -11.82
CA TRP A 56 3.48 -1.13 -10.55
C TRP A 56 3.89 0.30 -10.19
N VAL A 57 3.75 0.62 -8.91
CA VAL A 57 4.36 1.77 -8.24
C VAL A 57 5.19 1.23 -7.08
N ALA A 58 6.37 1.78 -6.87
CA ALA A 58 7.22 1.43 -5.73
C ALA A 58 6.75 2.15 -4.45
N GLY A 59 6.61 1.41 -3.35
CA GLY A 59 6.53 1.96 -2.00
C GLY A 59 7.87 1.91 -1.27
N ASN A 60 7.91 2.42 -0.05
CA ASN A 60 9.16 2.47 0.71
C ASN A 60 9.62 1.05 1.12
N CYS A 61 8.69 0.11 1.36
CA CYS A 61 9.03 -1.28 1.67
C CYS A 61 9.78 -1.97 0.52
N GLU A 62 9.47 -1.60 -0.73
CA GLU A 62 10.22 -2.07 -1.90
C GLU A 62 11.66 -1.55 -1.89
N ARG A 63 11.85 -0.25 -1.70
CA ARG A 63 13.16 0.40 -1.62
C ARG A 63 14.02 -0.22 -0.50
N GLU A 64 13.46 -0.35 0.70
CA GLU A 64 14.13 -0.92 1.87
C GLU A 64 14.52 -2.38 1.64
N THR A 65 13.62 -3.19 1.08
CA THR A 65 13.90 -4.59 0.77
C THR A 65 15.03 -4.72 -0.25
N VAL A 66 15.05 -3.92 -1.31
CA VAL A 66 16.13 -3.94 -2.32
C VAL A 66 17.48 -3.60 -1.68
N VAL A 67 17.52 -2.56 -0.84
CA VAL A 67 18.73 -2.12 -0.15
C VAL A 67 19.29 -3.23 0.76
N VAL A 68 18.43 -3.89 1.54
CA VAL A 68 18.83 -5.01 2.41
C VAL A 68 19.26 -6.23 1.59
N TYR A 69 18.55 -6.53 0.49
CA TYR A 69 18.91 -7.63 -0.42
C TYR A 69 20.32 -7.47 -0.98
N ASP A 70 20.71 -6.25 -1.34
CA ASP A 70 22.03 -5.95 -1.89
C ASP A 70 23.14 -5.85 -0.83
N GLY A 71 22.85 -6.19 0.42
CA GLY A 71 23.83 -6.40 1.47
C GLY A 71 23.97 -5.25 2.46
N ALA A 72 23.11 -4.23 2.41
CA ALA A 72 23.04 -3.25 3.49
C ALA A 72 22.51 -3.92 4.77
N PRO A 73 23.01 -3.53 5.96
CA PRO A 73 22.46 -4.02 7.21
C PRO A 73 21.02 -3.52 7.39
N ALA A 74 20.13 -4.42 7.80
CA ALA A 74 18.80 -4.03 8.24
C ALA A 74 18.86 -3.41 9.65
N ALA A 75 18.04 -2.40 9.91
CA ALA A 75 17.87 -1.86 11.25
C ALA A 75 17.23 -2.91 12.18
N ASP A 76 17.52 -2.82 13.48
CA ASP A 76 16.89 -3.67 14.49
C ASP A 76 15.61 -3.04 15.05
N ASP A 77 14.72 -2.69 14.14
CA ASP A 77 13.37 -2.19 14.38
C ASP A 77 12.37 -2.99 13.52
N PRO A 78 11.05 -2.84 13.74
CA PRO A 78 10.05 -3.59 12.99
C PRO A 78 10.19 -3.45 11.46
N ALA A 79 10.47 -2.25 10.94
CA ALA A 79 10.61 -2.00 9.50
C ALA A 79 11.84 -2.71 8.92
N GLY A 80 13.00 -2.58 9.59
CA GLY A 80 14.22 -3.27 9.18
C GLY A 80 14.07 -4.79 9.21
N ARG A 81 13.39 -5.35 10.22
CA ARG A 81 13.11 -6.80 10.29
C ARG A 81 12.15 -7.25 9.18
N ALA A 82 11.14 -6.44 8.85
CA ALA A 82 10.23 -6.71 7.73
C ALA A 82 10.94 -6.65 6.36
N ALA A 83 11.84 -5.69 6.15
CA ALA A 83 12.66 -5.58 4.96
C ALA A 83 13.63 -6.78 4.84
N ALA A 84 14.26 -7.20 5.94
CA ALA A 84 15.13 -8.38 5.97
C ALA A 84 14.36 -9.68 5.70
N TRP A 85 13.14 -9.81 6.22
CA TRP A 85 12.24 -10.91 5.89
C TRP A 85 11.94 -10.96 4.40
N SER A 86 11.50 -9.82 3.85
CA SER A 86 11.13 -9.65 2.44
C SER A 86 12.31 -9.96 1.51
N ALA A 87 13.51 -9.47 1.85
CA ALA A 87 14.73 -9.69 1.07
C ALA A 87 15.09 -11.19 0.98
N ARG A 88 14.85 -11.97 2.04
CA ARG A 88 15.10 -13.42 2.03
C ARG A 88 14.09 -14.20 1.20
N ALA A 89 12.89 -13.65 0.99
CA ALA A 89 11.78 -14.31 0.31
C ALA A 89 11.73 -14.04 -1.21
N ILE A 90 12.59 -13.15 -1.73
CA ILE A 90 12.64 -12.82 -3.16
C ILE A 90 13.90 -13.36 -3.84
N ASP A 91 13.79 -13.71 -5.11
CA ASP A 91 14.95 -14.05 -5.95
C ASP A 91 15.56 -12.80 -6.62
N ARG A 92 16.71 -12.97 -7.28
CA ARG A 92 17.41 -11.87 -7.96
C ARG A 92 16.54 -11.22 -9.05
N ARG A 93 15.77 -12.03 -9.78
CA ARG A 93 14.88 -11.54 -10.84
C ARG A 93 13.79 -10.63 -10.28
N ARG A 94 13.18 -11.00 -9.16
CA ARG A 94 12.16 -10.19 -8.47
C ARG A 94 12.78 -8.91 -7.91
N ARG A 95 13.94 -9.00 -7.26
CA ARG A 95 14.69 -7.81 -6.80
C ARG A 95 14.97 -6.84 -7.95
N ASP A 96 15.46 -7.34 -9.09
CA ASP A 96 15.77 -6.50 -10.25
C ASP A 96 14.50 -5.88 -10.87
N ALA A 97 13.36 -6.58 -10.82
CA ALA A 97 12.07 -6.01 -11.22
C ALA A 97 11.60 -4.90 -10.28
N ILE A 98 11.63 -5.14 -8.96
CA ILE A 98 11.23 -4.16 -7.93
C ILE A 98 12.07 -2.89 -8.02
N ALA A 99 13.39 -3.03 -8.20
CA ALA A 99 14.30 -1.90 -8.35
C ALA A 99 14.01 -1.02 -9.59
N GLY A 100 13.24 -1.54 -10.55
CA GLY A 100 12.80 -0.81 -11.74
C GLY A 100 11.39 -0.24 -11.66
N TRP A 101 10.64 -0.47 -10.58
CA TRP A 101 9.30 0.09 -10.42
C TRP A 101 9.38 1.61 -10.23
N PRO A 102 8.51 2.39 -10.88
CA PRO A 102 8.53 3.83 -10.78
C PRO A 102 7.93 4.30 -9.45
N ILE A 103 8.41 5.44 -8.94
CA ILE A 103 7.84 6.09 -7.75
C ILE A 103 6.47 6.71 -8.02
N SER A 104 6.17 7.00 -9.29
CA SER A 104 4.85 7.43 -9.73
C SER A 104 4.56 6.99 -11.18
N LEU A 105 3.28 6.75 -11.46
CA LEU A 105 2.78 6.25 -12.73
C LEU A 105 1.62 7.13 -13.20
N ALA A 106 1.63 7.55 -14.46
CA ALA A 106 0.46 8.13 -15.12
C ALA A 106 -0.25 7.04 -15.95
N LEU A 107 -1.55 6.86 -15.73
CA LEU A 107 -2.37 5.93 -16.48
C LEU A 107 -3.80 6.49 -16.58
N ASP A 108 -4.36 6.53 -17.79
CA ASP A 108 -5.75 6.95 -18.07
C ASP A 108 -6.16 8.30 -17.44
N GLY A 109 -5.25 9.27 -17.45
CA GLY A 109 -5.50 10.60 -16.90
C GLY A 109 -5.48 10.68 -15.37
N VAL A 110 -4.91 9.67 -14.71
CA VAL A 110 -4.73 9.60 -13.25
C VAL A 110 -3.27 9.38 -12.90
N ARG A 111 -2.79 10.08 -11.86
CA ARG A 111 -1.47 9.88 -11.28
C ARG A 111 -1.58 8.89 -10.12
N PHE A 112 -0.74 7.88 -10.11
CA PHE A 112 -0.60 6.92 -9.02
C PHE A 112 0.78 7.07 -8.38
N CYS A 113 0.83 7.08 -7.05
CA CYS A 113 2.06 7.10 -6.26
C CYS A 113 1.84 6.32 -4.95
N HIS A 114 2.90 6.05 -4.19
CA HIS A 114 2.76 5.46 -2.86
C HIS A 114 2.59 6.56 -1.79
N GLY A 115 3.62 7.36 -1.52
CA GLY A 115 3.52 8.57 -0.69
C GLY A 115 3.02 9.78 -1.47
N SER A 116 3.92 10.38 -2.26
CA SER A 116 3.62 11.47 -3.20
C SER A 116 4.26 11.21 -4.58
N PRO A 117 3.92 11.96 -5.63
CA PRO A 117 4.51 11.76 -6.95
C PRO A 117 6.04 11.91 -7.02
N ARG A 118 6.66 12.49 -5.98
CA ARG A 118 8.11 12.73 -5.87
C ARG A 118 8.82 11.94 -4.77
N SER A 119 8.09 11.24 -3.89
CA SER A 119 8.66 10.55 -2.74
C SER A 119 7.79 9.36 -2.32
N ASP A 120 8.40 8.22 -2.03
CA ASP A 120 7.71 7.07 -1.44
C ASP A 120 7.47 7.28 0.07
N ASP A 121 8.31 8.06 0.75
CA ASP A 121 8.23 8.29 2.20
C ASP A 121 7.36 9.51 2.63
N GLU A 122 6.77 10.26 1.70
CA GLU A 122 5.97 11.44 2.10
C GLU A 122 4.62 11.06 2.70
N ILE A 123 4.42 11.41 3.96
CA ILE A 123 3.21 11.13 4.73
C ILE A 123 2.13 12.17 4.42
N LEU A 124 1.10 11.74 3.69
CA LEU A 124 -0.09 12.55 3.37
C LEU A 124 -1.34 11.94 4.00
N THR A 125 -1.96 12.67 4.93
CA THR A 125 -3.11 12.21 5.72
C THR A 125 -4.36 13.03 5.46
N ARG A 126 -5.49 12.60 6.04
CA ARG A 126 -6.74 13.37 6.03
C ARG A 126 -6.68 14.72 6.74
N VAL A 127 -5.72 14.90 7.66
CA VAL A 127 -5.54 16.14 8.44
C VAL A 127 -4.38 17.00 7.95
N THR A 128 -3.61 16.53 6.97
CA THR A 128 -2.50 17.30 6.38
C THR A 128 -3.01 18.64 5.84
N PRO A 129 -2.34 19.78 6.12
CA PRO A 129 -2.74 21.08 5.59
C PRO A 129 -2.84 21.09 4.05
N GLU A 130 -3.81 21.84 3.51
CA GLU A 130 -4.08 21.83 2.06
C GLU A 130 -2.90 22.35 1.23
N ASP A 131 -2.22 23.39 1.69
CA ASP A 131 -1.04 23.96 1.05
C ASP A 131 0.11 22.94 0.98
N VAL A 132 0.37 22.22 2.07
CA VAL A 132 1.35 21.13 2.12
C VAL A 132 0.97 20.02 1.15
N LEU A 133 -0.30 19.63 1.13
CA LEU A 133 -0.79 18.59 0.23
C LEU A 133 -0.64 19.02 -1.24
N ARG A 134 -0.96 20.27 -1.58
CA ARG A 134 -0.79 20.80 -2.95
C ARG A 134 0.67 20.87 -3.36
N GLU A 135 1.58 21.22 -2.45
CA GLU A 135 3.03 21.23 -2.72
C GLU A 135 3.55 19.81 -3.00
N ALA A 136 3.16 18.82 -2.19
CA ALA A 136 3.54 17.43 -2.39
C ALA A 136 3.07 16.88 -3.76
N LEU A 137 1.90 17.33 -4.21
CA LEU A 137 1.27 16.89 -5.46
C LEU A 137 1.67 17.74 -6.69
N ALA A 138 2.49 18.79 -6.53
CA ALA A 138 2.73 19.79 -7.57
C ALA A 138 3.39 19.27 -8.86
N SER A 139 3.96 18.07 -8.85
CA SER A 139 4.56 17.42 -10.03
C SER A 139 3.58 16.52 -10.80
N ALA A 140 2.37 16.32 -10.29
CA ALA A 140 1.30 15.64 -11.03
C ALA A 140 0.65 16.62 -12.01
N GLU A 141 0.42 16.15 -13.24
CA GLU A 141 -0.29 16.91 -14.28
C GLU A 141 -1.77 16.51 -14.35
N GLU A 142 -2.12 15.39 -13.71
CA GLU A 142 -3.44 14.78 -13.72
C GLU A 142 -4.38 15.40 -12.66
N PRO A 143 -5.69 15.50 -12.96
CA PRO A 143 -6.67 16.05 -12.03
C PRO A 143 -6.98 15.12 -10.83
N LEU A 144 -6.62 13.84 -10.93
CA LEU A 144 -6.74 12.88 -9.84
C LEU A 144 -5.36 12.29 -9.53
N VAL A 145 -4.97 12.37 -8.26
CA VAL A 145 -3.80 11.65 -7.72
C VAL A 145 -4.28 10.62 -6.71
N VAL A 146 -3.86 9.37 -6.86
CA VAL A 146 -4.17 8.27 -5.92
C VAL A 146 -2.88 7.79 -5.26
N GLY A 147 -2.81 7.98 -3.94
CA GLY A 147 -1.74 7.53 -3.04
C GLY A 147 -2.09 6.29 -2.20
N GLY A 148 -1.19 5.95 -1.29
CA GLY A 148 -1.29 4.89 -0.27
C GLY A 148 -0.56 5.32 0.99
N HIS A 149 0.35 4.47 1.52
CA HIS A 149 1.35 4.76 2.56
C HIS A 149 0.81 5.00 3.98
N THR A 150 -0.26 5.77 4.14
CA THR A 150 -0.89 6.05 5.45
C THR A 150 -2.04 5.09 5.77
N HIS A 151 -2.38 4.20 4.85
CA HIS A 151 -3.30 3.07 5.04
C HIS A 151 -4.75 3.44 5.39
N GLN A 152 -5.14 4.69 5.13
CA GLN A 152 -6.48 5.22 5.40
C GLN A 152 -7.11 5.73 4.11
N GLN A 153 -8.29 5.21 3.78
CA GLN A 153 -9.06 5.65 2.63
C GLN A 153 -9.43 7.11 2.77
N MET A 154 -9.23 7.84 1.68
CA MET A 154 -9.59 9.24 1.61
C MET A 154 -9.93 9.61 0.18
N VAL A 155 -10.88 10.52 0.02
CA VAL A 155 -11.08 11.28 -1.22
C VAL A 155 -11.24 12.74 -0.83
N ARG A 156 -10.27 13.57 -1.20
CA ARG A 156 -10.18 14.98 -0.80
C ARG A 156 -10.01 15.88 -2.02
N PRO A 157 -11.07 16.62 -2.40
CA PRO A 157 -10.96 17.71 -3.37
C PRO A 157 -10.09 18.85 -2.81
N LEU A 158 -9.19 19.40 -3.63
CA LEU A 158 -8.24 20.46 -3.25
C LEU A 158 -8.46 21.77 -4.01
N GLY A 159 -9.62 21.94 -4.66
CA GLY A 159 -9.90 23.06 -5.54
C GLY A 159 -9.27 22.92 -6.93
N ASP A 160 -9.64 23.82 -7.85
CA ASP A 160 -9.12 23.87 -9.24
C ASP A 160 -9.25 22.57 -10.05
N GLY A 161 -10.14 21.67 -9.64
CA GLY A 161 -10.35 20.36 -10.25
C GLY A 161 -9.35 19.28 -9.81
N LEU A 162 -8.43 19.57 -8.90
CA LEU A 162 -7.50 18.59 -8.32
C LEU A 162 -8.17 17.81 -7.18
N THR A 163 -8.04 16.49 -7.21
CA THR A 163 -8.45 15.58 -6.13
C THR A 163 -7.28 14.70 -5.72
N TYR A 164 -7.03 14.61 -4.43
CA TYR A 164 -6.16 13.59 -3.85
C TYR A 164 -7.01 12.48 -3.24
N ALA A 165 -6.69 11.24 -3.54
CA ALA A 165 -7.30 10.08 -2.95
C ALA A 165 -6.23 9.17 -2.35
N ASN A 166 -6.56 8.49 -1.26
CA ASN A 166 -5.71 7.44 -0.69
C ASN A 166 -6.46 6.12 -0.77
N ALA A 167 -5.83 5.09 -1.36
CA ALA A 167 -6.46 3.80 -1.62
C ALA A 167 -6.84 3.03 -0.35
N GLY A 168 -6.30 3.43 0.80
CA GLY A 168 -6.30 2.63 2.01
C GLY A 168 -5.33 1.46 1.86
N SER A 169 -5.45 0.50 2.77
CA SER A 169 -4.57 -0.66 2.78
C SER A 169 -5.31 -1.98 2.59
N VAL A 170 -4.80 -2.78 1.66
CA VAL A 170 -5.29 -4.14 1.43
C VAL A 170 -4.92 -5.04 2.61
N GLY A 171 -3.72 -4.90 3.16
CA GLY A 171 -3.17 -5.88 4.12
C GLY A 171 -3.00 -5.41 5.56
N MET A 172 -2.94 -4.11 5.80
CA MET A 172 -2.67 -3.49 7.10
C MET A 172 -3.50 -2.20 7.30
N PRO A 173 -4.84 -2.28 7.31
CA PRO A 173 -5.71 -1.10 7.36
C PRO A 173 -5.72 -0.38 8.71
N TYR A 174 -5.91 0.93 8.68
CA TYR A 174 -6.12 1.78 9.87
C TYR A 174 -7.48 2.49 9.84
N GLU A 175 -8.53 1.67 9.63
CA GLU A 175 -9.91 2.10 9.40
C GLU A 175 -10.82 1.90 10.63
N GLY A 176 -10.23 1.60 11.80
CA GLY A 176 -10.99 1.30 13.02
C GLY A 176 -11.74 -0.02 12.98
N ARG A 177 -11.52 -0.84 11.93
CA ARG A 177 -12.12 -2.15 11.73
C ARG A 177 -11.28 -3.00 10.77
N PRO A 178 -11.31 -4.34 10.90
CA PRO A 178 -10.60 -5.21 9.97
C PRO A 178 -11.32 -5.26 8.62
N GLY A 179 -10.55 -5.42 7.55
CA GLY A 179 -11.04 -5.51 6.18
C GLY A 179 -9.88 -5.40 5.20
N ALA A 180 -10.15 -5.58 3.91
CA ALA A 180 -9.20 -5.23 2.87
C ALA A 180 -9.73 -3.99 2.14
N PHE A 181 -9.02 -2.88 2.25
CA PHE A 181 -9.46 -1.59 1.73
C PHE A 181 -8.67 -1.26 0.47
N TRP A 182 -9.38 -0.87 -0.59
CA TRP A 182 -8.80 -0.64 -1.90
C TRP A 182 -9.64 0.37 -2.68
N MET A 183 -9.16 0.85 -3.82
CA MET A 183 -9.90 1.85 -4.60
C MET A 183 -10.29 1.38 -5.98
N LEU A 184 -11.52 1.65 -6.37
CA LEU A 184 -11.93 1.62 -7.78
C LEU A 184 -11.80 3.02 -8.35
N VAL A 185 -11.19 3.14 -9.52
CA VAL A 185 -11.21 4.36 -10.33
C VAL A 185 -12.12 4.08 -11.52
N GLU A 186 -13.17 4.87 -11.66
CA GLU A 186 -14.16 4.77 -12.75
C GLU A 186 -14.46 6.17 -13.27
N ASP A 187 -14.31 6.39 -14.57
CA ASP A 187 -14.52 7.69 -15.24
C ASP A 187 -13.81 8.87 -14.54
N GLY A 188 -12.55 8.67 -14.15
CA GLY A 188 -11.74 9.68 -13.45
C GLY A 188 -12.16 9.95 -12.01
N THR A 189 -13.06 9.14 -11.44
CA THR A 189 -13.53 9.27 -10.07
C THR A 189 -12.98 8.17 -9.18
N ALA A 190 -12.42 8.57 -8.04
CA ALA A 190 -11.96 7.68 -6.96
C ALA A 190 -13.14 7.20 -6.10
N VAL A 191 -13.38 5.89 -6.08
CA VAL A 191 -14.45 5.23 -5.32
C VAL A 191 -13.85 4.24 -4.31
N PRO A 192 -13.91 4.53 -3.00
CA PRO A 192 -13.46 3.61 -1.97
C PRO A 192 -14.22 2.28 -2.03
N ARG A 193 -13.48 1.18 -1.89
CA ARG A 193 -14.01 -0.18 -1.85
C ARG A 193 -13.44 -0.91 -0.64
N GLU A 194 -14.19 -1.89 -0.18
CA GLU A 194 -13.79 -2.77 0.91
C GLU A 194 -14.23 -4.19 0.57
N THR A 195 -13.33 -5.14 0.86
CA THR A 195 -13.59 -6.57 0.74
C THR A 195 -13.48 -7.21 2.12
N SER A 196 -14.55 -7.89 2.54
CA SER A 196 -14.51 -8.74 3.74
C SER A 196 -13.89 -10.11 3.43
N TYR A 197 -13.25 -10.71 4.41
CA TYR A 197 -12.65 -12.05 4.29
C TYR A 197 -12.71 -12.79 5.62
N ASP A 198 -12.46 -14.10 5.61
CA ASP A 198 -12.40 -14.91 6.84
C ASP A 198 -11.18 -14.51 7.66
N LEU A 199 -11.39 -13.58 8.59
CA LEU A 199 -10.35 -13.03 9.44
C LEU A 199 -9.70 -14.11 10.31
N SER A 200 -10.47 -15.09 10.81
CA SER A 200 -9.91 -16.15 11.66
C SER A 200 -8.96 -17.04 10.87
N ALA A 201 -9.34 -17.43 9.65
CA ALA A 201 -8.48 -18.21 8.77
C ALA A 201 -7.23 -17.40 8.37
N ALA A 202 -7.41 -16.13 8.01
CA ALA A 202 -6.31 -15.25 7.64
C ALA A 202 -5.29 -15.07 8.77
N LEU A 203 -5.74 -14.78 9.99
CA LEU A 203 -4.86 -14.68 11.16
C LEU A 203 -4.10 -15.99 11.41
N GLY A 204 -4.73 -17.14 11.18
CA GLY A 204 -4.07 -18.45 11.25
C GLY A 204 -2.94 -18.59 10.22
N GLU A 205 -3.18 -18.21 8.97
CA GLU A 205 -2.17 -18.24 7.90
C GLU A 205 -1.01 -17.26 8.19
N LEU A 206 -1.32 -16.03 8.59
CA LEU A 206 -0.33 -14.98 8.87
C LEU A 206 0.58 -15.38 10.03
N ARG A 207 0.02 -15.88 11.14
CA ARG A 207 0.79 -16.35 12.30
C ARG A 207 1.65 -17.58 11.99
N ALA A 208 1.22 -18.44 11.08
CA ALA A 208 1.97 -19.63 10.69
C ALA A 208 3.21 -19.33 9.83
N SER A 209 3.37 -18.09 9.35
CA SER A 209 4.48 -17.69 8.46
C SER A 209 5.85 -17.75 9.14
N GLY A 210 5.93 -17.52 10.45
CA GLY A 210 7.19 -17.30 11.18
C GLY A 210 7.77 -15.89 11.02
N PHE A 211 6.99 -14.95 10.48
CA PHE A 211 7.36 -13.54 10.35
C PHE A 211 7.68 -12.92 11.73
N PRO A 212 8.78 -12.15 11.86
CA PRO A 212 9.10 -11.46 13.10
C PRO A 212 8.01 -10.43 13.44
N ASP A 213 7.68 -10.26 14.72
CA ASP A 213 6.72 -9.24 15.16
C ASP A 213 5.31 -9.36 14.54
N VAL A 214 4.94 -10.57 14.08
CA VAL A 214 3.64 -10.80 13.42
C VAL A 214 2.46 -10.38 14.30
N GLU A 215 2.52 -10.58 15.63
CA GLU A 215 1.43 -10.13 16.51
C GLU A 215 1.35 -8.61 16.59
N ASP A 216 2.49 -7.91 16.60
CA ASP A 216 2.52 -6.45 16.67
C ASP A 216 2.00 -5.84 15.36
N GLN A 217 2.40 -6.38 14.20
CA GLN A 217 1.91 -5.93 12.90
C GLN A 217 0.39 -6.12 12.75
N LEU A 218 -0.15 -7.21 13.29
CA LEU A 218 -1.58 -7.52 13.21
C LEU A 218 -2.42 -6.81 14.28
N SER A 219 -1.80 -6.36 15.38
CA SER A 219 -2.49 -5.78 16.53
C SER A 219 -3.37 -4.62 16.11
N ASP A 220 -2.74 -3.56 15.60
CA ASP A 220 -3.41 -2.27 15.43
C ASP A 220 -4.19 -2.16 14.12
N SER A 221 -4.11 -3.19 13.28
CA SER A 221 -4.77 -3.25 11.97
C SER A 221 -5.93 -4.25 11.93
N LEU A 222 -5.76 -5.46 12.49
CA LEU A 222 -6.68 -6.58 12.31
C LEU A 222 -7.27 -7.15 13.60
N ILE A 223 -6.53 -7.10 14.72
CA ILE A 223 -6.96 -7.70 15.99
C ILE A 223 -7.68 -6.69 16.88
N ASN A 224 -7.03 -5.54 17.11
CA ASN A 224 -7.53 -4.40 17.87
C ASN A 224 -7.37 -3.13 17.01
N PRO A 225 -8.16 -2.99 15.92
CA PRO A 225 -7.99 -1.88 14.99
C PRO A 225 -7.96 -0.54 15.69
N ALA A 226 -6.88 0.22 15.45
CA ALA A 226 -6.67 1.52 16.06
C ALA A 226 -7.72 2.55 15.59
N ASP A 227 -7.97 3.56 16.42
CA ASP A 227 -8.87 4.65 16.05
C ASP A 227 -8.29 5.43 14.85
N PRO A 228 -9.04 5.61 13.76
CA PRO A 228 -8.55 6.29 12.57
C PRO A 228 -8.08 7.73 12.81
N GLU A 229 -8.69 8.45 13.76
CA GLU A 229 -8.30 9.83 14.06
C GLU A 229 -6.95 9.85 14.79
N GLU A 230 -6.76 8.94 15.76
CA GLU A 230 -5.48 8.81 16.48
C GLU A 230 -4.33 8.43 15.53
N VAL A 231 -4.58 7.53 14.57
CA VAL A 231 -3.61 7.14 13.55
C VAL A 231 -3.25 8.32 12.64
N ALA A 232 -4.26 9.06 12.15
CA ALA A 232 -4.02 10.23 11.30
C ALA A 232 -3.17 11.29 12.02
N GLU A 233 -3.45 11.54 13.30
CA GLU A 233 -2.64 12.45 14.11
C GLU A 233 -1.22 11.93 14.37
N PHE A 234 -1.04 10.62 14.56
CA PHE A 234 0.28 10.01 14.70
C PHE A 234 1.13 10.20 13.44
N PHE A 235 0.57 9.91 12.28
CA PHE A 235 1.25 10.11 11.00
C PHE A 235 1.56 11.59 10.76
N GLU A 236 0.62 12.50 11.03
CA GLU A 236 0.85 13.94 10.89
C GLU A 236 1.95 14.46 11.84
N ARG A 237 2.06 13.91 13.06
CA ARG A 237 3.19 14.22 13.97
C ARG A 237 4.52 13.71 13.43
N SER A 238 4.53 12.55 12.77
CA SER A 238 5.73 11.94 12.18
C SER A 238 6.21 12.71 10.95
N ALA A 239 5.28 13.16 10.10
CA ALA A 239 5.56 13.97 8.92
C ALA A 239 6.29 15.29 9.22
N ARG A 240 6.13 15.83 10.44
CA ARG A 240 6.78 17.08 10.88
C ARG A 240 8.20 16.87 11.42
N GLN A 241 8.65 15.63 11.56
CA GLN A 241 9.95 15.26 12.12
C GLN A 241 10.97 14.87 11.04
N THR A 242 10.48 14.60 9.83
CA THR A 242 11.24 14.31 8.60
C THR A 242 11.49 15.58 7.79
#